data_AF-A0A8H6XPX5-F1
#
_entry.id   AF-A0A8H6XPX5-F1
#
_cell.length_a   1.000
_cell.length_b   1.000
_cell.length_c   1.000
_cell.angle_alpha   90.00
_cell.angle_beta   90.00
_cell.angle_gamma   90.00
#
_symmetry.space_group_name_H-M   'P 1'
#
loop_
_entity.id
_entity.type
_entity.pdbx_description
1 polymer ?
#
loop_
_entity_poly.entity_id
_entity_poly.type
_entity_poly.pdbx_seq_one_letter_code
_entity_poly.pdbx_strand_id
1 'polypeptide(L)'
;MLESSSRISWSQLIAVLGALWGFSVLRRIFRFVKVALTPSEFPKLYTPLYPFGFPGALFTSSWWNDGRDWHWVRRFQTYRKGETVLVVPILTGKSALWSSNIDIGRQVAAGGHRSDFIKPPRSTRTFLAWGMNVASAEGSMWRKHRRVVGPAFGPEL
;
A
#
# COMPACT_ATOMS: atom_id res chain seq x y z
N MET A 1 -34.53 30.11 -32.12
CA MET A 1 -33.40 29.18 -32.31
C MET A 1 -32.88 28.84 -30.92
N LEU A 2 -33.60 27.97 -30.20
CA LEU A 2 -33.36 27.67 -28.78
C LEU A 2 -32.95 26.20 -28.65
N GLU A 3 -31.92 26.00 -27.86
CA GLU A 3 -31.17 24.76 -27.68
C GLU A 3 -32.06 23.57 -27.32
N SER A 4 -32.06 22.56 -28.18
CA SER A 4 -32.49 21.22 -27.83
C SER A 4 -31.42 20.62 -26.91
N SER A 5 -31.54 20.92 -25.62
CA SER A 5 -30.79 20.27 -24.55
C SER A 5 -31.11 18.76 -24.59
N SER A 6 -30.17 17.97 -25.10
CA SER A 6 -30.24 16.51 -25.10
C SER A 6 -30.21 16.00 -23.66
N ARG A 7 -31.39 15.79 -23.06
CA ARG A 7 -31.50 15.26 -21.70
C ARG A 7 -31.06 13.80 -21.71
N ILE A 8 -29.93 13.51 -21.06
CA ILE A 8 -29.46 12.15 -20.86
C ILE A 8 -30.53 11.38 -20.07
N SER A 9 -31.00 10.26 -20.62
CA SER A 9 -32.00 9.42 -19.96
C SER A 9 -31.38 8.66 -18.78
N TRP A 10 -32.13 8.49 -17.68
CA TRP A 10 -31.72 7.69 -16.53
C TRP A 10 -31.35 6.25 -16.91
N SER A 11 -32.00 5.66 -17.92
CA SER A 11 -31.66 4.32 -18.41
C SER A 11 -30.27 4.26 -19.04
N GLN A 12 -29.87 5.31 -19.77
CA GLN A 12 -28.54 5.42 -20.36
C GLN A 12 -27.48 5.60 -19.28
N LEU A 13 -27.76 6.40 -18.24
CA LEU A 13 -26.86 6.54 -17.09
C LEU A 13 -26.66 5.22 -16.35
N ILE A 14 -27.73 4.49 -16.08
CA ILE A 14 -27.66 3.18 -15.40
C ILE A 14 -26.87 2.17 -16.23
N ALA A 15 -27.09 2.12 -17.54
CA ALA A 15 -26.36 1.23 -18.44
C ALA A 15 -24.85 1.56 -18.45
N VAL A 16 -24.49 2.84 -18.53
CA VAL A 16 -23.09 3.29 -18.50
C VAL A 16 -22.43 2.96 -17.16
N LEU A 17 -23.10 3.26 -16.04
CA LEU A 17 -22.59 2.95 -14.70
C LEU A 17 -22.42 1.44 -14.50
N GLY A 18 -23.38 0.64 -14.96
CA GLY A 18 -23.30 -0.83 -14.94
C GLY A 18 -22.13 -1.37 -15.75
N ALA A 19 -21.91 -0.83 -16.96
CA ALA A 19 -20.78 -1.21 -17.80
C ALA A 19 -19.43 -0.83 -17.16
N LEU A 20 -19.31 0.37 -16.59
CA LEU A 20 -18.10 0.82 -15.88
C LEU A 20 -17.82 -0.04 -14.63
N TRP A 21 -18.87 -0.39 -13.88
CA TRP A 21 -18.75 -1.27 -12.72
C TRP A 21 -18.30 -2.67 -13.13
N GLY A 22 -18.95 -3.26 -14.14
CA GLY A 22 -18.58 -4.57 -14.68
C GLY A 22 -17.12 -4.61 -15.17
N PHE A 23 -16.70 -3.60 -15.93
CA PHE A 23 -15.30 -3.47 -16.38
C PHE A 23 -14.32 -3.37 -15.21
N SER A 24 -14.64 -2.59 -14.19
CA SER A 24 -13.80 -2.45 -12.98
C SER A 24 -13.64 -3.78 -12.24
N VAL A 25 -14.72 -4.55 -12.11
CA VAL A 25 -14.71 -5.89 -11.49
C VAL A 25 -13.89 -6.87 -12.33
N LEU A 26 -14.11 -6.96 -13.64
CA LEU A 26 -13.35 -7.82 -14.54
C LEU A 26 -11.85 -7.51 -14.52
N ARG A 27 -11.49 -6.22 -14.60
CA ARG A 27 -10.09 -5.77 -14.48
C ARG A 27 -9.47 -6.18 -13.15
N ARG A 28 -10.25 -6.20 -12.08
CA ARG A 28 -9.77 -6.63 -10.75
C ARG A 28 -9.55 -8.13 -10.68
N ILE A 29 -10.51 -8.93 -11.16
CA ILE A 29 -10.39 -10.38 -11.25
C ILE A 29 -9.14 -10.74 -12.07
N PHE A 30 -8.98 -10.15 -13.25
CA PHE A 30 -7.82 -10.42 -14.11
C PHE A 30 -6.48 -10.12 -13.40
N ARG A 31 -6.39 -8.98 -12.69
CA ARG A 31 -5.18 -8.64 -11.92
C ARG A 31 -4.91 -9.64 -10.80
N PHE A 32 -5.96 -10.04 -10.08
CA PHE A 32 -5.84 -11.04 -9.02
C PHE A 32 -5.37 -12.39 -9.57
N VAL A 33 -6.04 -12.90 -10.60
CA VAL A 33 -5.68 -14.17 -11.26
C VAL A 33 -4.25 -14.13 -11.77
N LYS A 34 -3.84 -13.03 -12.41
CA LYS A 34 -2.45 -12.85 -12.86
C LYS A 34 -1.46 -13.02 -11.71
N VAL A 35 -1.67 -12.33 -10.59
CA VAL A 35 -0.78 -12.42 -9.42
C VAL A 35 -0.85 -13.78 -8.73
N ALA A 36 -2.04 -14.38 -8.65
CA ALA A 36 -2.24 -15.69 -8.05
C ALA A 36 -1.52 -16.79 -8.84
N LEU A 37 -1.57 -16.73 -10.18
CA LEU A 37 -0.93 -17.69 -11.07
C LEU A 37 0.56 -17.44 -11.31
N THR A 38 1.06 -16.22 -11.10
CA THR A 38 2.49 -15.91 -11.26
C THR A 38 3.32 -16.73 -10.26
N PRO A 39 4.28 -17.57 -10.69
CA PRO A 39 5.15 -18.28 -9.77
C PRO A 39 5.87 -17.30 -8.85
N SER A 40 5.89 -17.60 -7.55
CA SER A 40 6.53 -16.77 -6.53
C SER A 40 7.37 -17.68 -5.66
N GLU A 41 8.61 -17.27 -5.41
CA GLU A 41 9.50 -17.93 -4.44
C GLU A 41 8.95 -17.80 -3.01
N PHE A 42 8.20 -16.73 -2.74
CA PHE A 42 7.62 -16.48 -1.43
C PHE A 42 6.25 -17.13 -1.28
N PRO A 43 5.93 -17.69 -0.09
CA PRO A 43 4.59 -18.08 0.29
C PRO A 43 3.60 -16.92 0.11
N LYS A 44 2.46 -17.20 -0.51
CA LYS A 44 1.40 -16.20 -0.73
C LYS A 44 0.36 -16.27 0.38
N LEU A 45 0.07 -15.12 0.97
CA LEU A 45 -1.05 -14.93 1.88
C LEU A 45 -2.16 -14.15 1.17
N TYR A 46 -3.31 -14.80 1.00
CA TYR A 46 -4.47 -14.17 0.39
C TYR A 46 -5.34 -13.52 1.45
N THR A 47 -5.63 -12.23 1.29
CA THR A 47 -6.54 -11.48 2.17
C THR A 47 -7.64 -10.82 1.34
N PRO A 48 -8.91 -10.76 1.80
CA PRO A 48 -9.94 -10.05 1.07
C PRO A 48 -9.60 -8.56 0.87
N LEU A 49 -9.18 -7.89 1.93
CA LEU A 49 -8.86 -6.45 1.94
C LEU A 49 -7.42 -6.25 2.40
N TYR A 50 -6.70 -5.34 1.73
CA TYR A 50 -5.36 -4.99 2.14
C TYR A 50 -5.36 -4.30 3.52
N PRO A 51 -4.61 -4.81 4.52
CA PRO A 51 -4.67 -4.33 5.89
C PRO A 51 -4.39 -2.83 6.08
N PHE A 52 -3.50 -2.26 5.26
CA PHE A 52 -3.07 -0.85 5.36
C PHE A 52 -3.69 0.05 4.30
N GLY A 53 -4.70 -0.44 3.60
CA GLY A 53 -5.45 0.31 2.59
C GLY A 53 -6.91 0.46 3.00
N PHE A 54 -7.56 1.51 2.53
CA PHE A 54 -9.00 1.61 2.67
C PHE A 54 -9.68 0.56 1.76
N PRO A 55 -10.75 -0.13 2.23
CA PRO A 55 -11.35 -0.05 3.56
C PRO A 55 -10.76 -1.02 4.60
N GLY A 56 -9.83 -1.91 4.22
CA GLY A 56 -9.24 -2.91 5.13
C GLY A 56 -8.67 -2.34 6.44
N ALA A 57 -8.12 -1.14 6.41
CA ALA A 57 -7.59 -0.44 7.59
C ALA A 57 -8.64 -0.09 8.65
N LEU A 58 -9.93 -0.13 8.31
CA LEU A 58 -11.04 0.10 9.25
C LEU A 58 -11.35 -1.14 10.10
N PHE A 59 -10.92 -2.32 9.68
CA PHE A 59 -11.23 -3.57 10.34
C PHE A 59 -10.04 -4.08 11.14
N THR A 60 -10.33 -4.63 12.32
CA THR A 60 -9.38 -5.47 13.06
C THR A 60 -9.33 -6.86 12.45
N SER A 61 -8.29 -7.61 12.81
CA SER A 61 -8.08 -8.96 12.32
C SER A 61 -9.17 -9.88 12.84
N SER A 62 -9.92 -10.43 11.90
CA SER A 62 -11.01 -11.36 12.17
C SER A 62 -10.68 -12.72 11.56
N TRP A 63 -11.60 -13.67 11.65
CA TRP A 63 -11.48 -14.95 10.95
C TRP A 63 -11.55 -14.78 9.43
N TRP A 64 -12.26 -13.77 8.92
CA TRP A 64 -12.52 -13.58 7.49
C TRP A 64 -11.55 -12.59 6.82
N ASN A 65 -10.97 -11.63 7.54
CA ASN A 65 -10.06 -10.63 6.98
C ASN A 65 -8.85 -10.37 7.86
N ASP A 66 -7.68 -10.30 7.23
CA ASP A 66 -6.48 -9.79 7.86
C ASP A 66 -6.63 -8.26 7.99
N GLY A 67 -6.94 -7.80 9.20
CA GLY A 67 -7.18 -6.39 9.51
C GLY A 67 -5.89 -5.64 9.81
N ARG A 68 -5.99 -4.38 10.23
CA ARG A 68 -4.82 -3.49 10.42
C ARG A 68 -3.76 -4.06 11.38
N ASP A 69 -4.18 -4.83 12.38
CA ASP A 69 -3.36 -5.41 13.45
C ASP A 69 -2.89 -6.84 13.16
N TRP A 70 -3.14 -7.35 11.95
CA TRP A 70 -2.82 -8.73 11.54
C TRP A 70 -1.36 -9.09 11.78
N HIS A 71 -0.46 -8.15 11.43
CA HIS A 71 0.98 -8.30 11.59
C HIS A 71 1.39 -8.56 13.05
N TRP A 72 0.59 -8.11 14.02
CA TRP A 72 0.81 -8.34 15.44
C TRP A 72 0.09 -9.60 15.93
N VAL A 73 -1.21 -9.73 15.63
CA VAL A 73 -2.06 -10.83 16.13
C VAL A 73 -1.62 -12.17 15.56
N ARG A 74 -1.24 -12.22 14.28
CA ARG A 74 -0.87 -13.45 13.57
C ARG A 74 0.66 -13.59 13.37
N ARG A 75 1.47 -12.86 14.13
CA ARG A 75 2.95 -12.82 13.96
C ARG A 75 3.61 -14.21 13.97
N PHE A 76 3.19 -15.10 14.86
CA PHE A 76 3.75 -16.45 14.97
C PHE A 76 3.19 -17.46 13.96
N GLN A 77 2.14 -17.09 13.23
CA GLN A 77 1.49 -17.96 12.24
C GLN A 77 1.92 -17.59 10.83
N THR A 78 2.00 -16.29 10.56
CA THR A 78 2.33 -15.73 9.23
C THR A 78 3.66 -16.25 8.70
N TYR A 79 4.71 -16.24 9.53
CA TYR A 79 6.07 -16.55 9.10
C TYR A 79 6.46 -18.02 9.28
N ARG A 80 5.51 -18.93 9.53
CA ARG A 80 5.81 -20.36 9.75
C ARG A 80 6.36 -21.07 8.51
N LYS A 81 5.94 -20.64 7.33
CA LYS A 81 6.33 -21.26 6.05
C LYS A 81 7.52 -20.55 5.39
N GLY A 82 7.99 -19.45 5.97
CA GLY A 82 9.06 -18.62 5.43
C GLY A 82 9.10 -17.26 6.10
N GLU A 83 10.29 -16.66 6.16
CA GLU A 83 10.51 -15.36 6.79
C GLU A 83 9.90 -14.20 5.99
N THR A 84 9.70 -14.39 4.69
CA THR A 84 9.09 -13.41 3.80
C THR A 84 7.84 -13.98 3.16
N VAL A 85 6.74 -13.24 3.23
CA VAL A 85 5.45 -13.60 2.67
C VAL A 85 4.96 -12.52 1.70
N LEU A 86 4.35 -12.96 0.61
CA LEU A 86 3.68 -12.07 -0.33
C LEU A 86 2.21 -11.95 0.05
N VAL A 87 1.81 -10.79 0.57
CA VAL A 87 0.40 -10.49 0.87
C VAL A 87 -0.29 -10.05 -0.41
N VAL A 88 -1.31 -10.81 -0.83
CA VAL A 88 -2.06 -10.60 -2.06
C VAL A 88 -3.51 -10.26 -1.71
N PRO A 89 -3.92 -8.99 -1.81
CA PRO A 89 -5.30 -8.61 -1.59
C PRO A 89 -6.20 -9.00 -2.76
N ILE A 90 -7.34 -9.61 -2.47
CA ILE A 90 -8.31 -10.06 -3.48
C ILE A 90 -9.12 -8.87 -4.01
N LEU A 91 -9.76 -8.09 -3.11
CA LEU A 91 -10.69 -7.04 -3.50
C LEU A 91 -10.35 -5.61 -3.15
N THR A 92 -9.36 -5.26 -2.32
CA THR A 92 -8.87 -3.87 -2.25
C THR A 92 -7.39 -3.76 -1.89
N GLY A 93 -6.62 -2.95 -2.60
CA GLY A 93 -5.22 -2.64 -2.26
C GLY A 93 -4.19 -3.12 -3.29
N LYS A 94 -2.91 -2.99 -2.93
CA LYS A 94 -1.77 -3.48 -3.71
C LYS A 94 -1.13 -4.64 -2.97
N SER A 95 -0.58 -5.60 -3.69
CA SER A 95 0.22 -6.66 -3.09
C SER A 95 1.50 -6.09 -2.49
N ALA A 96 1.96 -6.68 -1.39
CA ALA A 96 3.15 -6.23 -0.67
C ALA A 96 3.93 -7.41 -0.11
N LEU A 97 5.25 -7.33 -0.13
CA LEU A 97 6.12 -8.26 0.57
C LEU A 97 6.22 -7.84 2.04
N TRP A 98 6.09 -8.82 2.92
CA TRP A 98 6.22 -8.68 4.36
C TRP A 98 7.31 -9.61 4.82
N SER A 99 8.30 -9.10 5.53
CA SER A 99 9.45 -9.88 5.96
C SER A 99 9.69 -9.74 7.45
N SER A 100 9.94 -10.85 8.13
CA SER A 100 10.45 -10.90 9.49
C SER A 100 11.98 -10.94 9.55
N ASN A 101 12.66 -11.02 8.39
CA ASN A 101 14.11 -11.06 8.32
C ASN A 101 14.69 -9.64 8.53
N ILE A 102 15.51 -9.50 9.58
CA ILE A 102 16.11 -8.21 9.94
C ILE A 102 17.13 -7.71 8.92
N ASP A 103 17.80 -8.60 8.19
CA ASP A 103 18.79 -8.21 7.18
C ASP A 103 18.12 -7.62 5.96
N ILE A 104 16.96 -8.14 5.54
CA ILE A 104 16.09 -7.49 4.55
C ILE A 104 15.65 -6.12 5.07
N GLY A 105 15.22 -6.06 6.34
CA GLY A 105 14.85 -4.79 6.99
C GLY A 105 15.99 -3.76 6.96
N ARG A 106 17.23 -4.18 7.23
CA ARG A 106 18.42 -3.33 7.16
C ARG A 106 18.70 -2.87 5.74
N GLN A 107 18.60 -3.75 4.74
CA GLN A 107 18.81 -3.37 3.34
C GLN A 107 17.78 -2.34 2.87
N VAL A 108 16.51 -2.55 3.20
CA VAL A 108 15.41 -1.66 2.82
C VAL A 108 15.46 -0.33 3.58
N ALA A 109 15.73 -0.35 4.89
CA ALA A 109 15.65 0.84 5.74
C ALA A 109 16.98 1.63 5.84
N ALA A 110 18.13 0.95 5.91
CA ALA A 110 19.42 1.60 6.08
C ALA A 110 19.98 2.18 4.77
N GLY A 111 19.48 1.70 3.62
CA GLY A 111 19.91 2.22 2.32
C GLY A 111 19.64 3.72 2.17
N GLY A 112 18.58 4.25 2.78
CA GLY A 112 18.26 5.69 2.77
C GLY A 112 18.29 6.26 1.34
N HIS A 113 19.17 7.24 1.09
CA HIS A 113 19.37 7.81 -0.25
C HIS A 113 20.09 6.90 -1.27
N ARG A 114 20.63 5.76 -0.83
CA ARG A 114 21.36 4.77 -1.64
C ARG A 114 20.52 3.52 -1.93
N SER A 115 19.36 3.35 -1.30
CA SER A 115 18.43 2.29 -1.66
C SER A 115 17.48 2.75 -2.77
N ASP A 116 17.11 1.82 -3.63
CA ASP A 116 16.04 2.02 -4.63
C ASP A 116 14.63 2.03 -3.99
N PHE A 117 14.53 1.73 -2.70
CA PHE A 117 13.29 1.79 -1.93
C PHE A 117 12.94 3.23 -1.57
N ILE A 118 11.90 3.75 -2.21
CA ILE A 118 11.38 5.11 -1.98
C ILE A 118 10.11 5.02 -1.12
N LYS A 119 9.95 5.95 -0.17
CA LYS A 119 8.71 6.04 0.62
C LYS A 119 7.51 6.27 -0.31
N PRO A 120 6.42 5.51 -0.17
CA PRO A 120 5.27 5.67 -1.05
C PRO A 120 4.65 7.06 -0.88
N PRO A 121 4.24 7.75 -1.96
CA PRO A 121 3.71 9.11 -1.88
C PRO A 121 2.50 9.25 -0.94
N ARG A 122 1.71 8.18 -0.79
CA ARG A 122 0.55 8.16 0.12
C ARG A 122 0.93 8.24 1.60
N SER A 123 2.02 7.60 2.03
CA SER A 123 2.48 7.71 3.42
C SER A 123 3.10 9.07 3.69
N THR A 124 3.77 9.64 2.68
CA THR A 124 4.42 10.94 2.75
C THR A 124 3.43 12.11 2.75
N ARG A 125 2.28 11.97 2.06
CA ARG A 125 1.29 13.05 1.90
C ARG A 125 0.77 13.60 3.22
N THR A 126 0.58 12.76 4.23
CA THR A 126 0.14 13.22 5.55
C THR A 126 1.18 14.14 6.19
N PHE A 127 2.47 13.81 6.08
CA PHE A 127 3.55 14.63 6.64
C PHE A 127 3.73 15.96 5.91
N LEU A 128 3.33 16.04 4.64
CA LEU A 128 3.37 17.29 3.87
C LEU A 128 2.35 18.33 4.36
N ALA A 129 1.40 17.97 5.22
CA ALA A 129 0.53 18.95 5.89
C ALA A 129 1.33 19.96 6.73
N TRP A 130 2.52 19.58 7.21
CA TRP A 130 3.47 20.44 7.92
C TRP A 130 4.59 20.97 7.01
N GLY A 131 4.36 20.99 5.69
CA GLY A 131 5.38 21.35 4.70
C GLY A 131 6.44 20.26 4.50
N MET A 132 7.45 20.58 3.71
CA MET A 132 8.55 19.66 3.41
C MET A 132 9.46 19.48 4.63
N ASN A 133 9.52 18.29 5.19
CA ASN A 133 10.30 17.95 6.40
C ASN A 133 11.18 16.72 6.20
N VAL A 134 11.94 16.30 7.22
CA VAL A 134 12.84 15.13 7.15
C VAL A 134 12.05 13.83 6.90
N ALA A 135 10.84 13.70 7.45
CA ALA A 135 10.03 12.50 7.25
C ALA A 135 9.49 12.42 5.82
N SER A 136 9.12 13.56 5.23
CA SER A 136 8.54 13.64 3.89
C SER A 136 9.55 13.78 2.74
N ALA A 137 10.74 14.32 3.01
CA ALA A 137 11.76 14.52 2.00
C ALA A 137 12.42 13.19 1.57
N GLU A 138 12.85 13.14 0.31
CA GLU A 138 13.58 12.03 -0.29
C GLU A 138 14.90 12.50 -0.93
N GLY A 139 15.82 11.56 -1.15
CA GLY A 139 17.06 11.79 -1.91
C GLY A 139 17.93 12.94 -1.38
N SER A 140 18.31 13.87 -2.26
CA SER A 140 19.19 15.00 -1.93
C SER A 140 18.55 15.98 -0.93
N MET A 141 17.25 16.21 -1.03
CA MET A 141 16.50 17.07 -0.11
C MET A 141 16.52 16.49 1.31
N TRP A 142 16.31 15.17 1.43
CA TRP A 142 16.41 14.48 2.71
C TRP A 142 17.80 14.61 3.33
N ARG A 143 18.86 14.46 2.53
CA ARG A 143 20.25 14.64 3.01
C ARG A 143 20.50 16.05 3.54
N LYS A 144 20.00 17.07 2.85
CA LYS A 144 20.10 18.47 3.30
C LYS A 144 19.39 18.68 4.63
N HIS A 145 18.13 18.27 4.72
CA HIS A 145 17.35 18.43 5.95
C HIS A 145 17.98 17.67 7.14
N ARG A 146 18.42 16.42 6.93
CA ARG A 146 19.07 15.63 7.98
C ARG A 146 20.39 16.26 8.45
N ARG A 147 21.18 16.89 7.57
CA ARG A 147 22.43 17.56 7.95
C ARG A 147 22.22 18.78 8.83
N VAL A 148 21.14 19.53 8.57
CA VAL A 148 20.77 20.71 9.38
C VAL A 148 20.22 20.30 10.74
N VAL A 149 19.40 19.26 10.78
CA VAL A 149 18.69 18.82 12.00
C VAL A 149 19.56 17.93 12.89
N GLY A 150 20.48 17.15 12.32
CA GLY A 150 21.31 16.17 13.04
C GLY A 150 22.07 16.70 14.26
N PRO A 151 22.72 17.88 14.21
CA PRO A 151 23.47 18.43 15.35
C PRO A 151 22.63 18.65 16.61
N ALA A 152 21.33 18.95 16.49
CA ALA A 152 20.45 19.16 17.63
C ALA A 152 20.12 17.87 18.41
N PHE A 153 20.44 16.70 17.85
CA PHE A 153 20.23 15.38 18.46
C PHE A 153 21.55 14.69 18.84
N GLY A 154 22.67 15.41 18.82
CA GLY A 154 23.91 14.92 19.39
C GLY A 154 23.84 14.87 20.91
N PRO A 155 24.69 14.06 21.57
CA PRO A 155 24.88 14.20 23.01
C PRO A 155 25.31 15.65 23.31
N GLU A 156 24.69 16.26 24.32
CA GLU A 156 25.19 17.50 24.90
C GLU A 156 26.63 17.25 25.35
N LEU A 157 27.55 18.13 24.95
CA LEU A 157 28.91 18.15 25.50
C LEU A 157 28.87 18.54 26.97
#